data_AF-A0A351TMH1-F1
#
_entry.id   AF-A0A351TMH1-F1
#
_cell.length_a   1.000
_cell.length_b   1.000
_cell.length_c   1.000
_cell.angle_alpha   90.00
_cell.angle_beta   90.00
_cell.angle_gamma   90.00
#
_symmetry.space_group_name_H-M   'P 1'
#
loop_
_entity.id
_entity.type
_entity.pdbx_description
1 polymer ?
#
loop_
_entity_poly.entity_id
_entity_poly.type
_entity_poly.pdbx_seq_one_letter_code
_entity_poly.pdbx_strand_id
1 'polypeptide(L)' 'GAWGSQFDAELMFELNPDIESLLLEMDGGESRKILFPVTMIARQFTAQLWNGLDERAFYIVLQYYPEKLRFECPVHYRD' A
#
# COMPACT_ATOMS: atom_id res chain seq x y z
N GLY A 1 -10.64 14.87 -3.95
CA GLY A 1 -11.62 15.28 -2.92
C GLY A 1 -11.24 14.58 -1.64
N ALA A 2 -11.02 15.33 -0.55
CA ALA A 2 -10.53 14.87 0.74
C ALA A 2 -11.54 14.00 1.55
N TRP A 3 -12.31 13.17 0.84
CA TRP A 3 -13.34 12.28 1.41
C TRP A 3 -12.86 10.83 1.57
N GLY A 4 -11.70 10.47 1.01
CA GLY A 4 -11.09 9.14 1.20
C GLY A 4 -10.23 9.04 2.46
N SER A 5 -9.61 10.13 2.90
CA SER A 5 -8.51 10.07 3.87
C SER A 5 -8.88 9.57 5.25
N GLN A 6 -10.11 9.80 5.72
CA GLN A 6 -10.53 9.34 7.05
C GLN A 6 -10.87 7.85 7.04
N PHE A 7 -11.65 7.39 6.04
CA PHE A 7 -11.97 5.98 5.89
C PHE A 7 -10.73 5.14 5.58
N ASP A 8 -9.85 5.65 4.69
CA ASP A 8 -8.59 5.00 4.35
C ASP A 8 -7.66 4.92 5.58
N ALA A 9 -7.65 5.94 6.46
CA ALA A 9 -6.88 5.91 7.70
C ALA A 9 -7.47 4.96 8.75
N GLU A 10 -8.79 4.98 8.96
CA GLU A 10 -9.47 4.05 9.87
C GLU A 10 -9.24 2.59 9.46
N LEU A 11 -9.41 2.29 8.17
CA LEU A 11 -9.14 0.95 7.63
C LEU A 11 -7.65 0.58 7.74
N MET A 12 -6.74 1.55 7.58
CA MET A 12 -5.31 1.33 7.75
C MET A 12 -4.98 0.89 9.18
N PHE A 13 -5.53 1.56 10.20
CA PHE A 13 -5.33 1.19 11.60
C PHE A 13 -6.04 -0.12 11.97
N GLU A 14 -7.23 -0.39 11.43
CA GLU A 14 -7.94 -1.65 11.66
C GLU A 14 -7.16 -2.86 11.11
N LEU A 15 -6.57 -2.74 9.93
CA LEU A 15 -5.77 -3.81 9.31
C LEU A 15 -4.39 -3.96 9.95
N ASN A 16 -3.94 -2.97 10.73
CA ASN A 16 -2.59 -2.92 11.29
C ASN A 16 -2.68 -2.45 12.75
N PRO A 17 -3.24 -3.27 13.66
CA PRO A 17 -3.49 -2.85 15.04
C PRO A 17 -2.22 -2.48 15.81
N ASP A 18 -1.05 -2.93 15.35
CA ASP A 18 0.25 -2.70 15.97
C ASP A 18 0.90 -1.36 15.55
N ILE A 19 0.24 -0.56 14.70
CA ILE A 19 0.72 0.79 14.36
C ILE A 19 -0.11 1.83 15.13
N GLU A 20 0.54 2.58 16.00
CA GLU A 20 -0.11 3.63 16.80
C GLU A 20 -0.24 4.96 16.04
N SER A 21 0.53 5.11 14.96
CA SER A 21 0.47 6.29 14.10
C SER A 21 0.93 5.97 12.67
N LEU A 22 0.65 6.88 11.73
CA LEU A 22 1.18 6.80 10.36
C LEU A 22 2.69 7.13 10.30
N LEU A 23 3.27 7.63 11.40
CA LEU A 23 4.71 7.71 11.58
C LEU A 23 5.17 6.37 12.18
N LEU A 24 5.87 5.58 11.36
CA LEU A 24 6.43 4.31 11.77
C LEU A 24 7.83 4.53 12.32
N GLU A 25 7.98 4.51 13.64
CA GLU A 25 9.29 4.48 14.29
C GLU A 25 9.81 3.04 14.28
N MET A 26 11.00 2.84 13.71
CA MET A 26 11.65 1.54 13.60
C MET A 26 13.12 1.63 13.96
N ASP A 27 13.60 0.63 14.68
CA ASP A 27 15.03 0.47 14.97
C ASP A 27 15.78 -0.16 13.77
N GLY A 28 17.10 0.06 13.74
CA GLY A 28 17.96 -0.53 12.71
C GLY A 28 17.93 -2.06 12.75
N GLY A 29 17.46 -2.68 11.67
CA GLY A 29 17.31 -4.14 11.57
C GLY A 29 15.95 -4.67 12.00
N GLU A 30 15.05 -3.79 12.46
CA GLU A 30 13.65 -4.15 12.71
C GLU A 30 12.92 -4.42 11.40
N SER A 31 11.99 -5.38 11.41
CA SER A 31 11.12 -5.68 10.27
C SER A 31 9.68 -5.67 10.75
N ARG A 32 8.83 -4.90 10.07
CA ARG A 32 7.39 -4.85 10.33
C ARG A 32 6.62 -5.20 9.07
N LYS A 33 5.54 -5.96 9.25
CA LYS A 33 4.59 -6.25 8.19
C LYS A 33 3.47 -5.22 8.24
N ILE A 34 3.22 -4.57 7.11
CA ILE A 34 2.17 -3.55 6.97
C ILE A 34 1.24 -3.98 5.84
N LEU A 35 -0.06 -3.96 6.10
CA LEU A 35 -1.14 -4.19 5.14
C LEU A 35 -1.67 -2.84 4.66
N PHE A 36 -1.31 -2.45 3.44
CA PHE A 36 -1.82 -1.22 2.84
C PHE A 36 -3.22 -1.46 2.24
N PRO A 37 -4.27 -0.76 2.70
CA PRO A 37 -5.58 -0.83 2.07
C PRO A 37 -5.55 -0.15 0.70
N VAL A 38 -6.22 -0.74 -0.28
CA VAL A 38 -6.41 -0.16 -1.61
C VAL A 38 -7.89 -0.11 -1.92
N THR A 39 -8.44 1.09 -1.99
CA THR A 39 -9.85 1.32 -2.36
C THR A 39 -9.96 1.45 -3.88
N MET A 40 -10.77 0.58 -4.51
CA MET A 40 -10.95 0.56 -5.96
C MET A 40 -12.42 0.77 -6.31
N ILE A 41 -12.70 1.71 -7.21
CA ILE A 41 -14.07 1.96 -7.69
C ILE A 41 -14.29 1.11 -8.94
N ALA A 42 -15.34 0.29 -8.98
CA ALA A 42 -15.67 -0.57 -10.13
C ALA A 42 -15.85 0.20 -11.46
N ARG A 43 -16.18 1.50 -11.40
CA ARG A 43 -16.23 2.38 -12.58
C ARG A 43 -14.86 2.68 -13.19
N GLN A 44 -13.80 2.63 -12.38
CA GLN A 44 -12.42 2.92 -12.77
C GLN A 44 -11.59 1.64 -12.98
N PHE A 45 -12.09 0.50 -12.49
CA PHE A 45 -11.43 -0.79 -12.60
C PHE A 45 -12.34 -1.81 -13.27
N THR A 46 -12.13 -2.04 -14.56
CA THR A 46 -12.91 -2.99 -15.34
C THR A 46 -12.64 -4.43 -14.88
N ALA A 47 -13.56 -5.35 -15.18
CA ALA A 47 -13.38 -6.78 -14.87
C ALA A 47 -12.07 -7.35 -15.46
N GLN A 48 -11.66 -6.85 -16.63
CA GLN A 48 -10.39 -7.26 -17.25
C GLN A 48 -9.18 -6.79 -16.44
N LEU A 49 -9.21 -5.57 -15.88
CA LEU A 49 -8.14 -5.08 -15.01
C LEU A 49 -8.12 -5.80 -13.67
N TRP A 50 -9.30 -6.21 -13.17
CA TRP A 50 -9.43 -7.04 -11.96
C TRP A 50 -8.79 -8.42 -12.13
N ASN A 51 -9.08 -9.09 -13.24
CA ASN A 51 -8.54 -10.43 -13.48
C ASN A 51 -7.02 -10.44 -13.71
N GLY A 52 -6.45 -9.33 -14.22
CA GLY A 52 -5.01 -9.16 -14.39
C GLY A 52 -4.33 -8.41 -13.25
N LEU A 53 -4.97 -8.31 -12.06
CA LEU A 53 -4.40 -7.58 -10.93
C LEU A 53 -3.07 -8.19 -10.49
N ASP A 54 -2.98 -9.52 -10.49
CA ASP A 54 -1.79 -10.27 -10.09
C ASP A 54 -0.61 -10.09 -11.06
N GLU A 55 -0.88 -9.75 -12.33
CA GLU A 55 0.14 -9.56 -13.37
C GLU A 55 0.78 -8.15 -13.33
N ARG A 56 0.29 -7.26 -12.46
CA ARG A 56 0.76 -5.88 -12.41
C ARG A 56 2.02 -5.75 -11.56
N ALA A 57 2.98 -4.99 -12.08
CA ALA A 57 4.08 -4.49 -11.26
C ALA A 57 3.54 -3.48 -10.24
N PHE A 58 3.68 -3.81 -8.95
CA PHE A 58 3.41 -2.89 -7.85
C PHE A 58 4.69 -2.13 -7.52
N TYR A 59 4.55 -0.85 -7.18
CA TYR A 59 5.70 -0.01 -6.83
C TYR A 59 5.48 0.66 -5.50
N ILE A 60 6.45 0.51 -4.59
CA ILE A 60 6.54 1.32 -3.37
C ILE A 60 7.40 2.53 -3.70
N VAL A 61 6.83 3.73 -3.53
CA VAL A 61 7.53 4.99 -3.78
C VAL A 61 7.81 5.66 -2.44
N LEU A 62 9.08 5.80 -2.10
CA LEU A 62 9.53 6.61 -0.97
C LEU A 62 9.97 7.97 -1.52
N GLN A 63 9.23 9.02 -1.19
CA GLN A 63 9.53 10.37 -1.62
C GLN A 63 10.00 11.18 -0.40
N TYR A 64 11.31 11.43 -0.31
CA TYR A 64 11.92 12.20 0.75
C TYR A 64 12.89 13.22 0.15
N TYR A 65 12.56 14.52 0.20
CA TYR A 65 13.36 15.54 -0.46
C TYR A 65 14.85 15.51 -0.04
N PRO A 66 15.81 15.56 -0.99
CA PRO A 66 15.64 15.76 -2.44
C PRO A 66 15.45 14.45 -3.25
N GLU A 67 15.41 13.30 -2.59
CA GLU A 67 15.43 11.99 -3.19
C GLU A 67 14.03 11.40 -3.44
N LYS A 68 13.91 10.62 -4.52
CA LYS A 68 12.74 9.82 -4.80
C LYS A 68 13.19 8.41 -5.14
N LEU A 69 12.92 7.48 -4.24
CA LEU A 69 13.24 6.08 -4.40
C LEU A 69 11.97 5.33 -4.83
N ARG A 70 12.13 4.43 -5.81
CA ARG A 70 11.04 3.59 -6.31
C ARG A 70 11.50 2.15 -6.28
N PHE A 71 10.75 1.32 -5.57
CA PHE A 71 11.01 -0.11 -5.45
C PHE A 71 9.91 -0.84 -6.22
N GLU A 72 10.28 -1.69 -7.17
CA GLU A 72 9.35 -2.63 -7.79
C GLU A 72 9.16 -3.81 -6.85
N CYS A 73 7.91 -4.09 -6.47
CA CYS A 73 7.56 -5.29 -5.74
C CYS A 73 7.53 -6.46 -6.73
N PRO A 74 8.37 -7.48 -6.53
CA PRO A 74 8.34 -8.66 -7.39
C PRO A 74 6.97 -9.35 -7.28
N VAL A 75 6.39 -9.66 -8.43
CA VAL A 75 5.20 -10.51 -8.51
C VAL A 75 5.64 -11.94 -8.20
N HIS A 76 5.57 -12.34 -6.92
CA HIS A 76 5.82 -13.72 -6.54
C HIS A 76 4.62 -14.57 -6.97
N TYR A 77 4.81 -15.36 -8.03
CA TYR A 77 3.95 -16.49 -8.32
C TYR A 77 3.95 -17.40 -7.09
N ARG A 78 2.76 -17.68 -6.55
CA ARG A 78 2.58 -18.88 -5.71
C ARG A 78 2.50 -20.05 -6.68
N ASP A 79 3.53 -20.91 -6.67
CA ASP A 79 3.45 -22.26 -7.23
C ASP A 79 2.39 -23.10 -6.49
#